data_AF-A0A2Z7BII2-F1
#
_entry.id   AF-A0A2Z7BII2-F1
#
_cell.length_a   1.000
_cell.length_b   1.000
_cell.length_c   1.000
_cell.angle_alpha   90.00
_cell.angle_beta   90.00
_cell.angle_gamma   90.00
#
_symmetry.space_group_name_H-M   'P 1'
#
loop_
_entity.id
_entity.type
_entity.pdbx_description
1 polymer ?
#
loop_
_entity_poly.entity_id
_entity_poly.type
_entity_poly.pdbx_seq_one_letter_code
_entity_poly.pdbx_strand_id
1 'polypeptide(L)'
;MFSKIKTCTTAKEIWEKLIQICEGNDETKENKIPVAQQKYESMKMKDGETMSEFDERFSAVVIELTSLGKEYSNRELALKVMRALPREWDVKTMAMRESKDLNKMELHDLFANLKAYEFELETRSEAGPSTSQQTKELAATTSEQCSPSTSKSTEQLSNDAMSLFVKKFGKFMRQSYVSPSSFFRKVPLEGFDEYRHCKHPITEPCSR
;
A
#
# COMPACT_ATOMS: atom_id res chain seq x y z
N MET A 1 15.66 31.13 -25.32
CA MET A 1 16.87 30.80 -24.54
C MET A 1 17.91 31.93 -24.62
N PHE A 2 18.37 32.29 -25.83
CA PHE A 2 19.35 33.37 -26.05
C PHE A 2 18.93 34.74 -25.47
N SER A 3 17.64 35.09 -25.55
CA SER A 3 17.09 36.32 -24.98
C SER A 3 17.27 36.47 -23.46
N LYS A 4 17.47 35.36 -22.73
CA LYS A 4 17.67 35.34 -21.27
C LYS A 4 19.14 35.48 -20.86
N ILE A 5 20.09 35.16 -21.74
CA ILE A 5 21.53 35.20 -21.46
C ILE A 5 22.25 36.38 -22.14
N LYS A 6 21.58 37.11 -23.02
CA LYS A 6 22.14 38.28 -23.75
C LYS A 6 22.67 39.41 -22.85
N THR A 7 22.25 39.44 -21.58
CA THR A 7 22.66 40.46 -20.61
C THR A 7 23.85 40.02 -19.75
N CYS A 8 24.30 38.78 -19.89
CA CYS A 8 25.44 38.25 -19.15
C CYS A 8 26.74 38.67 -19.85
N THR A 9 27.71 39.08 -19.07
CA THR A 9 28.98 39.63 -19.59
C THR A 9 30.13 38.66 -19.46
N THR A 10 30.02 37.66 -18.57
CA THR A 10 31.05 36.65 -18.37
C THR A 10 30.58 35.27 -18.78
N ALA A 11 31.52 34.43 -19.23
CA ALA A 11 31.24 33.03 -19.54
C ALA A 11 30.68 32.26 -18.33
N LYS A 12 31.11 32.64 -17.11
CA LYS A 12 30.60 32.12 -15.85
C LYS A 12 29.10 32.44 -15.66
N GLU A 13 28.70 33.70 -15.81
CA GLU A 13 27.27 34.10 -15.72
C GLU A 13 26.40 33.43 -16.77
N ILE A 14 26.91 33.27 -18.00
CA ILE A 14 26.21 32.58 -19.08
C ILE A 14 26.01 31.10 -18.71
N TRP A 15 27.06 30.45 -18.22
CA TRP A 15 27.02 29.04 -17.81
C TRP A 15 26.07 28.82 -16.63
N GLU A 16 26.14 29.66 -15.60
CA GLU A 16 25.23 29.63 -14.44
C GLU A 16 23.77 29.84 -14.85
N LYS A 17 23.47 30.80 -15.74
CA LYS A 17 22.12 30.96 -16.27
C LYS A 17 21.65 29.80 -17.13
N LEU A 18 22.54 29.17 -17.90
CA LEU A 18 22.18 28.00 -18.72
C LEU A 18 21.85 26.81 -17.82
N ILE A 19 22.63 26.57 -16.77
CA ILE A 19 22.31 25.60 -15.72
C ILE A 19 20.92 25.90 -15.13
N GLN A 20 20.67 27.16 -14.74
CA GLN A 20 19.38 27.58 -14.17
C GLN A 20 18.18 27.39 -15.13
N ILE A 21 18.38 27.55 -16.45
CA ILE A 21 17.31 27.38 -17.45
C ILE A 21 17.10 25.90 -17.80
N CYS A 22 18.16 25.10 -17.82
CA CYS A 22 18.12 23.69 -18.21
C CYS A 22 17.79 22.73 -17.05
N GLU A 23 18.35 22.96 -15.87
CA GLU A 23 18.09 22.18 -14.66
C GLU A 23 16.90 22.72 -13.85
N GLY A 24 16.52 23.98 -14.13
CA GLY A 24 15.64 24.76 -13.27
C GLY A 24 16.42 25.47 -12.16
N ASN A 25 15.93 26.63 -11.72
CA ASN A 25 16.40 27.30 -10.50
C ASN A 25 16.28 26.31 -9.31
N ASP A 26 17.06 26.40 -8.23
CA ASP A 26 16.95 25.48 -7.08
C ASP A 26 15.52 25.35 -6.52
N GLU A 27 14.66 26.36 -6.75
CA GLU A 27 13.19 26.29 -6.65
C GLU A 27 12.58 25.02 -7.25
N THR A 28 13.10 24.48 -8.33
CA THR A 28 12.54 23.31 -9.02
C THR A 28 12.86 21.99 -8.31
N LYS A 29 13.85 21.97 -7.41
CA LYS A 29 14.14 20.86 -6.49
C LYS A 29 13.51 21.08 -5.11
N GLU A 30 13.57 22.31 -4.57
CA GLU A 30 12.93 22.71 -3.31
C GLU A 30 11.40 22.71 -3.40
N ASN A 31 10.79 23.02 -4.55
CA ASN A 31 9.34 22.94 -4.75
C ASN A 31 8.83 21.49 -4.88
N LYS A 32 9.70 20.47 -4.97
CA LYS A 32 9.25 19.08 -5.10
C LYS A 32 8.67 18.55 -3.80
N ILE A 33 9.25 18.90 -2.66
CA ILE A 33 8.73 18.49 -1.34
C ILE A 33 7.31 19.03 -1.12
N PRO A 34 7.02 20.34 -1.21
CA PRO A 34 5.67 20.86 -0.99
C PRO A 34 4.66 20.34 -2.03
N VAL A 35 5.07 20.14 -3.30
CA VAL A 35 4.20 19.55 -4.33
C VAL A 35 3.87 18.08 -4.03
N ALA A 36 4.87 17.27 -3.71
CA ALA A 36 4.67 15.86 -3.33
C ALA A 36 3.87 15.75 -2.03
N GLN A 37 4.07 16.66 -1.08
CA GLN A 37 3.32 16.71 0.17
C GLN A 37 1.85 17.11 -0.09
N GLN A 38 1.60 18.11 -0.94
CA GLN A 38 0.25 18.47 -1.35
C GLN A 38 -0.45 17.31 -2.07
N LYS A 39 0.26 16.58 -2.93
CA LYS A 39 -0.23 15.35 -3.58
C LYS A 39 -0.59 14.31 -2.53
N TYR A 40 0.28 14.06 -1.54
CA TYR A 40 -0.02 13.16 -0.42
C TYR A 40 -1.25 13.60 0.38
N GLU A 41 -1.34 14.88 0.75
CA GLU A 41 -2.45 15.40 1.55
C GLU A 41 -3.80 15.33 0.80
N SER A 42 -3.79 15.59 -0.51
CA SER A 42 -4.98 15.51 -1.37
C SER A 42 -5.36 14.09 -1.79
N MET A 43 -4.52 13.09 -1.53
CA MET A 43 -4.83 11.70 -1.85
C MET A 43 -6.11 11.23 -1.19
N LYS A 44 -6.99 10.72 -2.04
CA LYS A 44 -8.21 9.97 -1.73
C LYS A 44 -8.32 8.80 -2.70
N MET A 45 -9.01 7.76 -2.25
CA MET A 45 -9.47 6.69 -3.13
C MET A 45 -10.52 7.27 -4.09
N LYS A 46 -10.40 6.93 -5.37
CA LYS A 46 -11.32 7.43 -6.41
C LYS A 46 -12.53 6.51 -6.52
N ASP A 47 -13.62 7.01 -7.11
CA ASP A 47 -14.80 6.21 -7.39
C ASP A 47 -14.45 5.10 -8.39
N GLY A 48 -14.82 3.85 -8.07
CA GLY A 48 -14.54 2.67 -8.91
C GLY A 48 -13.08 2.22 -8.92
N GLU A 49 -12.20 2.86 -8.17
CA GLU A 49 -10.82 2.40 -7.97
C GLU A 49 -10.80 1.21 -7.02
N THR A 50 -9.99 0.19 -7.33
CA THR A 50 -9.76 -0.94 -6.44
C THR A 50 -8.77 -0.59 -5.32
N MET A 51 -8.84 -1.29 -4.19
CA MET A 51 -7.90 -1.11 -3.09
C MET A 51 -6.44 -1.33 -3.53
N SER A 52 -6.21 -2.21 -4.51
CA SER A 52 -4.86 -2.46 -5.06
C SER A 52 -4.33 -1.28 -5.86
N GLU A 53 -5.14 -0.68 -6.72
CA GLU A 53 -4.75 0.53 -7.47
C GLU A 53 -4.50 1.72 -6.53
N PHE A 54 -5.33 1.85 -5.48
CA PHE A 54 -5.14 2.87 -4.47
C PHE A 54 -3.83 2.68 -3.68
N ASP A 55 -3.52 1.44 -3.27
CA ASP A 55 -2.25 1.07 -2.62
C ASP A 55 -1.04 1.46 -3.49
N GLU A 56 -1.04 1.09 -4.76
CA GLU A 56 0.06 1.42 -5.68
C GLU A 56 0.29 2.94 -5.79
N ARG A 57 -0.79 3.73 -5.96
CA ARG A 57 -0.68 5.20 -6.00
C ARG A 57 -0.19 5.77 -4.68
N PHE A 58 -0.64 5.22 -3.55
CA PHE A 58 -0.26 5.68 -2.22
C PHE A 58 1.21 5.41 -1.93
N SER A 59 1.62 4.17 -2.15
CA SER A 59 3.00 3.72 -2.01
C SER A 59 3.95 4.52 -2.90
N ALA A 60 3.57 4.81 -4.16
CA ALA A 60 4.37 5.65 -5.04
C ALA A 60 4.62 7.06 -4.49
N VAL A 61 3.60 7.69 -3.90
CA VAL A 61 3.74 9.03 -3.30
C VAL A 61 4.56 9.00 -2.01
N VAL A 62 4.39 7.97 -1.18
CA VAL A 62 5.20 7.78 0.03
C VAL A 62 6.67 7.58 -0.34
N ILE A 63 6.97 6.74 -1.34
CA ILE A 63 8.33 6.53 -1.84
C ILE A 63 8.93 7.83 -2.38
N GLU A 64 8.15 8.60 -3.16
CA GLU A 64 8.56 9.93 -3.65
C GLU A 64 8.95 10.85 -2.48
N LEU A 65 8.12 10.94 -1.45
CA LEU A 65 8.39 11.77 -0.26
C LEU A 65 9.60 11.27 0.56
N THR A 66 9.71 9.96 0.78
CA THR A 66 10.86 9.37 1.48
C THR A 66 12.15 9.62 0.73
N SER A 67 12.14 9.55 -0.61
CA SER A 67 13.31 9.87 -1.45
C SER A 67 13.75 11.33 -1.36
N LEU A 68 12.83 12.23 -0.97
CA LEU A 68 13.09 13.64 -0.70
C LEU A 68 13.43 13.92 0.78
N GLY A 69 13.60 12.87 1.61
CA GLY A 69 13.99 12.98 3.02
C GLY A 69 12.84 13.20 4.00
N LYS A 70 11.58 13.03 3.58
CA LYS A 70 10.42 13.04 4.50
C LYS A 70 10.17 11.64 5.04
N GLU A 71 10.29 11.48 6.35
CA GLU A 71 9.96 10.24 7.04
C GLU A 71 8.53 10.31 7.60
N TYR A 72 7.83 9.17 7.57
CA TYR A 72 6.52 9.00 8.17
C TYR A 72 6.54 7.79 9.09
N SER A 73 5.93 7.92 10.26
CA SER A 73 5.67 6.78 11.13
C SER A 73 4.58 5.88 10.54
N ASN A 74 4.62 4.60 10.91
CA ASN A 74 3.58 3.63 10.56
C ASN A 74 2.18 4.12 10.93
N ARG A 75 2.05 4.75 12.11
CA ARG A 75 0.79 5.34 12.57
C ARG A 75 0.30 6.45 11.65
N GLU A 76 1.17 7.36 11.22
CA GLU A 76 0.80 8.47 10.32
C GLU A 76 0.31 7.96 8.98
N LEU A 77 1.04 7.01 8.37
CA LEU A 77 0.65 6.38 7.12
C LEU A 77 -0.70 5.65 7.27
N ALA A 78 -0.87 4.87 8.33
CA ALA A 78 -2.10 4.13 8.57
C ALA A 78 -3.32 5.06 8.73
N LEU A 79 -3.17 6.11 9.53
CA LEU A 79 -4.22 7.11 9.73
C LEU A 79 -4.52 7.86 8.43
N LYS A 80 -3.51 8.16 7.61
CA LYS A 80 -3.71 8.82 6.34
C LYS A 80 -4.50 7.95 5.38
N VAL A 81 -4.15 6.67 5.23
CA VAL A 81 -4.88 5.70 4.40
C VAL A 81 -6.34 5.64 4.85
N MET A 82 -6.60 5.41 6.14
CA MET A 82 -7.96 5.33 6.66
C MET A 82 -8.80 6.59 6.40
N ARG A 83 -8.20 7.79 6.45
CA ARG A 83 -8.91 9.06 6.14
C ARG A 83 -9.12 9.29 4.64
N ALA A 84 -8.33 8.62 3.81
CA ALA A 84 -8.38 8.74 2.36
C ALA A 84 -9.40 7.77 1.73
N LEU A 85 -9.89 6.79 2.51
CA LEU A 85 -10.92 5.86 2.06
C LEU A 85 -12.31 6.51 2.01
N PRO A 86 -13.23 6.00 1.16
CA PRO A 86 -14.62 6.40 1.11
C PRO A 86 -15.38 6.04 2.40
N ARG A 87 -16.54 6.69 2.64
CA ARG A 87 -17.32 6.53 3.88
C ARG A 87 -17.83 5.10 4.10
N GLU A 88 -17.98 4.34 3.03
CA GLU A 88 -18.38 2.93 3.05
C GLU A 88 -17.40 2.07 3.85
N TRP A 89 -16.17 2.55 4.05
CA TRP A 89 -15.12 1.89 4.82
C TRP A 89 -15.09 2.31 6.30
N ASP A 90 -15.95 3.23 6.74
CA ASP A 90 -15.92 3.80 8.09
C ASP A 90 -16.04 2.71 9.17
N VAL A 91 -16.95 1.75 9.00
CA VAL A 91 -17.12 0.64 9.96
C VAL A 91 -15.83 -0.17 10.12
N LYS A 92 -15.18 -0.51 9.00
CA LYS A 92 -13.93 -1.26 8.99
C LYS A 92 -12.79 -0.47 9.62
N THR A 93 -12.63 0.80 9.23
CA THR A 93 -11.55 1.65 9.74
C THR A 93 -11.71 1.98 11.22
N MET A 94 -12.95 2.15 11.71
CA MET A 94 -13.24 2.32 13.13
C MET A 94 -12.88 1.07 13.93
N ALA A 95 -13.32 -0.11 13.50
CA ALA A 95 -12.97 -1.37 14.15
C ALA A 95 -11.44 -1.59 14.20
N MET A 96 -10.71 -1.20 13.15
CA MET A 96 -9.24 -1.28 13.13
C MET A 96 -8.59 -0.31 14.14
N ARG A 97 -9.13 0.89 14.33
CA ARG A 97 -8.63 1.85 15.33
C ARG A 97 -8.81 1.36 16.76
N GLU A 98 -9.91 0.64 17.01
CA GLU A 98 -10.23 0.13 18.35
C GLU A 98 -9.47 -1.16 18.70
N SER A 99 -9.24 -2.02 17.70
CA SER A 99 -8.69 -3.38 17.94
C SER A 99 -7.19 -3.52 17.70
N LYS A 100 -6.56 -2.63 16.93
CA LYS A 100 -5.14 -2.76 16.53
C LYS A 100 -4.26 -1.65 17.09
N ASP A 101 -3.05 -2.02 17.48
CA ASP A 101 -1.99 -1.04 17.75
C ASP A 101 -1.44 -0.47 16.44
N LEU A 102 -1.98 0.68 16.04
CA LEU A 102 -1.59 1.37 14.81
C LEU A 102 -0.11 1.78 14.78
N ASN A 103 0.58 1.81 15.93
CA ASN A 103 2.02 2.13 15.95
C ASN A 103 2.88 0.98 15.42
N LYS A 104 2.39 -0.27 15.56
CA LYS A 104 3.08 -1.48 15.13
C LYS A 104 2.57 -2.04 13.81
N MET A 105 1.47 -1.50 13.29
CA MET A 105 0.87 -1.97 12.04
C MET A 105 1.63 -1.38 10.86
N GLU A 106 2.32 -2.23 10.10
CA GLU A 106 3.00 -1.83 8.88
C GLU A 106 2.00 -1.49 7.77
N LEU A 107 2.42 -0.64 6.83
CA LEU A 107 1.57 -0.19 5.73
C LEU A 107 1.10 -1.37 4.86
N HIS A 108 1.97 -2.35 4.63
CA HIS A 108 1.64 -3.56 3.89
C HIS A 108 0.50 -4.36 4.58
N ASP A 109 0.58 -4.55 5.89
CA ASP A 109 -0.43 -5.29 6.66
C ASP A 109 -1.78 -4.58 6.67
N LEU A 110 -1.76 -3.25 6.73
CA LEU A 110 -2.96 -2.44 6.57
C LEU A 110 -3.63 -2.70 5.22
N PHE A 111 -2.88 -2.56 4.12
CA PHE A 111 -3.43 -2.78 2.79
C PHE A 111 -3.87 -4.23 2.55
N ALA A 112 -3.13 -5.22 3.09
CA ALA A 112 -3.56 -6.62 3.05
C ALA A 112 -4.92 -6.81 3.74
N ASN A 113 -5.13 -6.19 4.91
CA ASN A 113 -6.40 -6.26 5.62
C ASN A 113 -7.55 -5.58 4.87
N LEU A 114 -7.27 -4.44 4.23
CA LEU A 114 -8.25 -3.70 3.44
C LEU A 114 -8.62 -4.44 2.16
N LYS A 115 -7.66 -5.05 1.45
CA LYS A 115 -7.91 -5.90 0.27
C LYS A 115 -8.74 -7.14 0.62
N ALA A 116 -8.49 -7.75 1.78
CA ALA A 116 -9.31 -8.86 2.26
C ALA A 116 -10.77 -8.42 2.50
N TYR A 117 -10.97 -7.22 3.06
CA TYR A 117 -12.31 -6.67 3.27
C TYR A 117 -13.01 -6.28 1.95
N GLU A 118 -12.27 -5.73 0.97
CA GLU A 118 -12.79 -5.48 -0.38
C GLU A 118 -13.37 -6.76 -0.99
N PHE A 119 -12.63 -7.86 -0.88
CA PHE A 119 -13.05 -9.16 -1.37
C PHE A 119 -14.33 -9.65 -0.67
N GLU A 120 -14.44 -9.49 0.66
CA GLU A 120 -15.65 -9.83 1.40
C GLU A 120 -16.86 -8.99 0.98
N LEU A 121 -16.68 -7.68 0.75
CA LEU A 121 -17.75 -6.81 0.26
C LEU A 121 -18.28 -7.27 -1.10
N GLU A 122 -17.38 -7.60 -2.02
CA GLU A 122 -17.72 -8.14 -3.34
C GLU A 122 -18.44 -9.49 -3.24
N THR A 123 -18.13 -10.34 -2.23
CA THR A 123 -18.87 -11.59 -2.00
C THR A 123 -20.30 -11.38 -1.51
N ARG A 124 -20.56 -10.29 -0.79
CA ARG A 124 -21.87 -9.99 -0.20
C ARG A 124 -22.79 -9.23 -1.16
N SER A 125 -22.26 -8.40 -2.05
CA SER A 125 -23.06 -7.65 -3.04
C SER A 125 -23.71 -8.55 -4.10
N GLU A 126 -23.05 -9.66 -4.46
CA GLU A 126 -23.56 -10.63 -5.45
C GLU A 126 -24.51 -11.68 -4.84
N ALA A 127 -24.52 -11.82 -3.52
CA ALA A 127 -25.54 -12.57 -2.80
C ALA A 127 -26.76 -11.66 -2.60
N GLY A 128 -27.70 -11.68 -3.53
CA GLY A 128 -28.98 -10.96 -3.42
C GLY A 128 -29.68 -11.21 -2.06
N PRO A 129 -30.62 -10.34 -1.65
CA PRO A 129 -31.25 -10.42 -0.33
C PRO A 129 -31.96 -11.76 -0.18
N SER A 130 -31.33 -12.70 0.52
CA SER A 130 -31.98 -13.95 0.92
C SER A 130 -33.03 -13.58 1.95
N THR A 131 -34.25 -13.43 1.45
CA THR A 131 -35.47 -13.29 2.21
C THR A 131 -35.69 -14.61 2.93
N SER A 132 -35.30 -14.71 4.20
CA SER A 132 -36.17 -15.14 5.29
C SER A 132 -35.34 -15.28 6.57
N GLN A 133 -35.44 -14.29 7.45
CA GLN A 133 -35.39 -14.60 8.87
C GLN A 133 -36.67 -15.40 9.17
N GLN A 134 -36.59 -16.73 9.19
CA GLN A 134 -37.57 -17.49 9.96
C GLN A 134 -37.16 -17.40 11.41
N THR A 135 -37.73 -16.42 12.11
CA THR A 135 -37.96 -16.49 13.55
C THR A 135 -38.78 -17.75 13.82
N LYS A 136 -38.12 -18.81 14.31
CA LYS A 136 -38.82 -19.95 14.93
C LYS A 136 -39.13 -19.58 16.37
N GLU A 137 -40.37 -19.13 16.60
CA GLU A 137 -40.99 -19.21 17.92
C GLU A 137 -41.06 -20.69 18.35
N LEU A 138 -40.58 -20.95 19.56
CA LEU A 138 -40.71 -22.22 20.24
C LEU A 138 -42.16 -22.39 20.73
N ALA A 139 -42.94 -23.23 20.05
CA ALA A 139 -44.14 -23.83 20.61
C ALA A 139 -43.91 -25.34 20.74
N ALA A 140 -43.91 -25.83 21.97
CA ALA A 140 -43.73 -27.22 22.33
C ALA A 140 -45.08 -27.97 22.28
N THR A 141 -45.16 -29.06 21.52
CA THR A 141 -46.05 -30.21 21.80
C THR A 141 -45.60 -31.46 21.01
N THR A 142 -44.99 -32.39 21.73
CA THR A 142 -45.12 -33.87 21.78
C THR A 142 -45.63 -34.69 20.57
N SER A 143 -44.78 -35.67 20.22
CA SER A 143 -44.98 -37.06 19.75
C SER A 143 -45.02 -37.45 18.26
N GLU A 144 -44.11 -38.40 18.00
CA GLU A 144 -44.18 -39.60 17.13
C GLU A 144 -43.66 -39.60 15.68
N GLN A 145 -43.06 -40.75 15.36
CA GLN A 145 -42.01 -41.03 14.37
C GLN A 145 -42.52 -41.17 12.93
N CYS A 146 -41.66 -40.87 11.96
CA CYS A 146 -41.29 -41.78 10.84
C CYS A 146 -40.28 -41.14 9.86
N SER A 147 -39.14 -41.81 9.65
CA SER A 147 -38.32 -41.74 8.41
C SER A 147 -38.68 -42.97 7.55
N PRO A 148 -38.28 -43.13 6.26
CA PRO A 148 -37.26 -42.39 5.49
C PRO A 148 -37.64 -42.07 4.02
N SER A 149 -37.07 -41.03 3.39
CA SER A 149 -36.56 -41.12 1.99
C SER A 149 -35.89 -39.83 1.47
N THR A 150 -34.69 -40.06 0.91
CA THR A 150 -34.10 -39.40 -0.27
C THR A 150 -33.60 -37.95 -0.14
N SER A 151 -32.36 -37.88 0.33
CA SER A 151 -31.39 -36.80 0.16
C SER A 151 -31.09 -36.47 -1.32
N LYS A 152 -31.62 -35.36 -1.84
CA LYS A 152 -31.10 -34.66 -3.04
C LYS A 152 -31.51 -33.18 -3.00
N SER A 153 -30.94 -32.37 -2.11
CA SER A 153 -30.93 -30.90 -2.24
C SER A 153 -29.97 -30.20 -1.27
N THR A 154 -28.78 -30.76 -1.07
CA THR A 154 -27.73 -30.13 -0.24
C THR A 154 -26.37 -30.11 -0.94
N GLU A 155 -26.14 -31.00 -1.92
CA GLU A 155 -24.88 -31.13 -2.66
C GLU A 155 -24.71 -30.08 -3.78
N GLN A 156 -25.81 -29.57 -4.37
CA GLN A 156 -25.73 -28.65 -5.52
C GLN A 156 -25.43 -27.20 -5.11
N LEU A 157 -26.01 -26.72 -4.00
CA LEU A 157 -25.72 -25.40 -3.45
C LEU A 157 -24.27 -25.30 -2.96
N SER A 158 -23.71 -26.42 -2.45
CA SER A 158 -22.32 -26.50 -2.01
C SER A 158 -21.34 -26.45 -3.18
N ASN A 159 -21.60 -27.16 -4.28
CA ASN A 159 -20.72 -27.15 -5.46
C ASN A 159 -20.71 -25.81 -6.19
N ASP A 160 -21.85 -25.13 -6.33
CA ASP A 160 -21.90 -23.80 -6.94
C ASP A 160 -21.24 -22.76 -6.05
N ALA A 161 -21.52 -22.77 -4.73
CA ALA A 161 -20.84 -21.92 -3.76
C ALA A 161 -19.33 -22.18 -3.70
N MET A 162 -18.89 -23.44 -3.77
CA MET A 162 -17.47 -23.80 -3.86
C MET A 162 -16.86 -23.41 -5.21
N SER A 163 -17.59 -23.52 -6.32
CA SER A 163 -17.14 -23.07 -7.64
C SER A 163 -16.96 -21.55 -7.67
N LEU A 164 -17.91 -20.82 -7.12
CA LEU A 164 -17.84 -19.37 -6.93
C LEU A 164 -16.65 -19.02 -6.02
N PHE A 165 -16.48 -19.71 -4.89
CA PHE A 165 -15.35 -19.51 -3.98
C PHE A 165 -14.01 -19.78 -4.67
N VAL A 166 -13.85 -20.90 -5.40
CA VAL A 166 -12.61 -21.25 -6.13
C VAL A 166 -12.33 -20.25 -7.25
N LYS A 167 -13.36 -19.81 -8.00
CA LYS A 167 -13.21 -18.78 -9.05
C LYS A 167 -12.81 -17.43 -8.44
N LYS A 168 -13.43 -17.03 -7.32
CA LYS A 168 -13.19 -15.73 -6.68
C LYS A 168 -11.86 -15.72 -5.93
N PHE A 169 -11.53 -16.78 -5.19
CA PHE A 169 -10.21 -16.99 -4.60
C PHE A 169 -9.11 -17.03 -5.68
N GLY A 170 -9.38 -17.66 -6.84
CA GLY A 170 -8.52 -17.60 -8.01
C GLY A 170 -8.30 -16.20 -8.57
N LYS A 171 -9.30 -15.30 -8.51
CA LYS A 171 -9.14 -13.88 -8.85
C LYS A 171 -8.33 -13.13 -7.78
N PHE A 172 -8.60 -13.35 -6.49
CA PHE A 172 -7.87 -12.76 -5.38
C PHE A 172 -6.37 -13.12 -5.41
N MET A 173 -6.05 -14.39 -5.68
CA MET A 173 -4.68 -14.86 -5.85
C MET A 173 -4.02 -14.31 -7.12
N ARG A 174 -4.77 -14.03 -8.20
CA ARG A 174 -4.19 -13.32 -9.34
C ARG A 174 -3.90 -11.87 -9.01
N GLN A 175 -4.81 -11.18 -8.34
CA GLN A 175 -4.69 -9.77 -7.96
C GLN A 175 -3.56 -9.53 -6.93
N SER A 176 -3.39 -10.44 -5.97
CA SER A 176 -2.39 -10.32 -4.90
C SER A 176 -0.98 -10.73 -5.33
N TYR A 177 -0.84 -11.51 -6.41
CA TYR A 177 0.45 -12.00 -6.91
C TYR A 177 0.90 -11.33 -8.22
N VAL A 178 0.22 -10.27 -8.69
CA VAL A 178 0.83 -9.33 -9.65
C VAL A 178 1.88 -8.51 -8.90
N SER A 179 3.02 -9.12 -8.60
CA SER A 179 4.22 -8.40 -8.18
C SER A 179 4.80 -7.64 -9.37
N PRO A 180 5.26 -6.38 -9.19
CA PRO A 180 5.94 -5.62 -10.22
C PRO A 180 7.26 -6.29 -10.58
N SER A 181 7.34 -6.89 -11.76
CA SER A 181 8.53 -7.54 -12.29
C SER A 181 9.62 -6.54 -12.74
N SER A 182 9.76 -5.37 -12.10
CA SER A 182 10.70 -4.34 -12.57
C SER A 182 11.25 -3.39 -11.50
N PHE A 183 11.27 -3.73 -10.20
CA PHE A 183 11.83 -2.82 -9.18
C PHE A 183 13.14 -3.27 -8.49
N PHE A 184 13.75 -4.39 -8.90
CA PHE A 184 15.11 -4.72 -8.47
C PHE A 184 16.02 -4.91 -9.68
N ARG A 185 16.58 -3.82 -10.22
CA ARG A 185 17.86 -3.92 -10.93
C ARG A 185 18.94 -4.14 -9.88
N LYS A 186 19.61 -5.30 -9.99
CA LYS A 186 20.82 -5.68 -9.28
C LYS A 186 21.80 -4.51 -9.16
N VAL A 187 22.16 -4.14 -7.95
CA VAL A 187 23.44 -3.48 -7.68
C VAL A 187 24.51 -4.56 -7.81
N PRO A 188 25.48 -4.46 -8.73
CA PRO A 188 26.58 -5.41 -8.80
C PRO A 188 27.46 -5.23 -7.56
N LEU A 189 27.66 -6.30 -6.79
CA LEU A 189 28.77 -6.40 -5.85
C LEU A 189 30.01 -6.76 -6.66
N GLU A 190 30.79 -5.76 -7.07
CA GLU A 190 32.18 -5.96 -7.45
C GLU A 190 33.10 -5.39 -6.37
N GLY A 191 33.83 -6.32 -5.72
CA GLY A 191 35.25 -6.23 -5.42
C GLY A 191 35.73 -5.14 -4.46
N PHE A 192 35.95 -5.51 -3.20
CA PHE A 192 37.03 -4.95 -2.39
C PHE A 192 37.62 -6.04 -1.47
N ASP A 193 38.31 -6.99 -2.09
CA ASP A 193 39.39 -7.73 -1.44
C ASP A 193 40.68 -6.99 -1.80
N GLU A 194 41.19 -6.08 -0.94
CA GLU A 194 42.64 -5.93 -0.74
C GLU A 194 42.97 -4.97 0.43
N TYR A 195 44.05 -5.32 1.15
CA TYR A 195 44.76 -4.56 2.19
C TYR A 195 44.18 -4.53 3.63
N ARG A 196 44.25 -5.69 4.28
CA ARG A 196 44.75 -5.76 5.66
C ARG A 196 46.28 -5.87 5.60
N HIS A 197 47.02 -4.78 5.83
CA HIS A 197 48.36 -4.76 6.43
C HIS A 197 48.88 -3.33 6.59
N CYS A 198 48.66 -2.73 7.76
CA CYS A 198 49.56 -1.70 8.30
C CYS A 198 49.82 -2.02 9.77
N LYS A 199 50.92 -2.74 10.03
CA LYS A 199 51.54 -2.79 11.35
C LYS A 199 52.05 -1.38 11.67
N HIS A 200 51.50 -0.75 12.71
CA HIS A 200 52.17 0.36 13.38
C HIS A 200 52.92 -0.22 14.59
N PRO A 201 54.23 0.01 14.74
CA PRO A 201 54.89 -0.23 16.02
C PRO A 201 54.54 0.91 16.97
N ILE A 202 53.97 0.56 18.12
CA ILE A 202 53.82 1.46 19.26
C ILE A 202 55.19 1.55 19.93
N THR A 203 55.89 2.68 19.77
CA THR A 203 57.02 3.04 20.62
C THR A 203 56.50 3.76 21.86
N GLU A 204 56.68 3.12 23.01
CA GLU A 204 56.49 3.67 24.35
C GLU A 204 57.63 4.66 24.74
N PRO A 205 57.44 5.44 25.83
CA PRO A 205 58.02 6.78 25.95
C PRO A 205 59.39 6.82 26.64
N CYS A 206 60.06 7.95 26.40
CA CYS A 206 61.29 8.40 27.04
C CYS A 206 61.21 8.33 28.59
N SER A 207 62.21 7.69 29.20
CA SER A 207 62.53 7.81 30.64
C SER A 207 64.03 7.68 30.86
N ARG A 208 64.62 8.83 31.23
CA ARG A 208 65.94 9.11 31.84
C ARG A 208 67.21 8.53 31.23
#